data_AF-A0A1H1BEM4-F1
#
_entry.id   AF-A0A1H1BEM4-F1
#
_cell.length_a   1.000
_cell.length_b   1.000
_cell.length_c   1.000
_cell.angle_alpha   90.00
_cell.angle_beta   90.00
_cell.angle_gamma   90.00
#
_symmetry.space_group_name_H-M   'P 1'
#
loop_
_entity.id
_entity.type
_entity.pdbx_description
1 polymer ?
#
loop_
_entity_poly.entity_id
_entity_poly.type
_entity_poly.pdbx_seq_one_letter_code
_entity_poly.pdbx_strand_id
1 'polypeptide(L)'
;MPSMSTIESWFCRSTPWEAATGRWVLPWALQGVSPRGRVLEIGGGGGAMAAQILTASPGDVEVTVTDFDPVMVAAAADRLQGFGDRAHAQVADATALPFDDGTFDTVVSFIMLHHVVDWERALAEAARVLAPGGTLVGYDLLGSAPARLLHHLEGAPHRFITRGELHPHLASLPLADVTVRENPIITRFRARRGGGR
;
A
#
# COMPACT_ATOMS: atom_id res chain seq x y z
N MET A 1 5.42 -14.70 18.74
CA MET A 1 5.41 -14.38 17.29
C MET A 1 5.84 -15.63 16.56
N PRO A 2 5.01 -16.28 15.73
CA PRO A 2 5.53 -17.41 14.96
C PRO A 2 6.48 -16.84 13.91
N SER A 3 7.76 -17.17 14.04
CA SER A 3 8.77 -16.90 13.03
C SER A 3 8.37 -17.62 11.74
N MET A 4 8.41 -16.92 10.60
CA MET A 4 8.35 -17.57 9.28
C MET A 4 9.37 -18.71 9.22
N SER A 5 8.98 -19.84 8.65
CA SER A 5 9.91 -20.96 8.50
C SER A 5 11.04 -20.61 7.53
N THR A 6 12.22 -21.19 7.70
CA THR A 6 13.39 -20.97 6.85
C THR A 6 13.11 -21.24 5.36
N ILE A 7 12.18 -22.15 5.06
CA ILE A 7 11.75 -22.52 3.70
C ILE A 7 10.86 -21.44 3.09
N GLU A 8 9.96 -20.86 3.88
CA GLU A 8 9.06 -19.78 3.47
C GLU A 8 9.86 -18.50 3.20
N SER A 9 10.84 -18.20 4.07
CA SER A 9 11.80 -17.10 3.87
C SER A 9 12.68 -17.29 2.63
N TRP A 10 13.13 -18.53 2.35
CA TRP A 10 13.91 -18.85 1.15
C TRP A 10 13.09 -18.75 -0.13
N PHE A 11 11.84 -19.22 -0.13
CA PHE A 11 10.93 -19.13 -1.27
C PHE A 11 10.62 -17.67 -1.63
N CYS A 12 10.30 -16.83 -0.63
CA CYS A 12 10.04 -15.40 -0.81
C CYS A 12 11.27 -14.60 -1.27
N ARG A 13 12.49 -15.11 -1.09
CA ARG A 13 13.76 -14.48 -1.51
C ARG A 13 14.34 -15.07 -2.80
N SER A 14 13.62 -15.98 -3.46
CA SER A 14 14.11 -16.61 -4.69
C SER A 14 13.90 -15.69 -5.91
N THR A 15 14.89 -15.61 -6.80
CA THR A 15 14.83 -14.83 -8.06
C THR A 15 13.62 -15.16 -8.93
N PRO A 16 13.12 -16.41 -9.00
CA PRO A 16 11.86 -16.73 -9.69
C PRO A 16 10.63 -16.12 -9.02
N TRP A 17 10.59 -16.01 -7.70
CA TRP A 17 9.50 -15.38 -6.95
C TRP A 17 9.50 -13.86 -7.11
N GLU A 18 10.68 -13.22 -7.06
CA GLU A 18 10.82 -11.79 -7.34
C GLU A 18 10.39 -11.45 -8.78
N ALA A 19 10.80 -12.27 -9.75
CA ALA A 19 10.38 -12.12 -11.15
C ALA A 19 8.89 -12.37 -11.36
N ALA A 20 8.30 -13.36 -10.68
CA ALA A 20 6.86 -13.62 -10.73
C ALA A 20 6.04 -12.51 -10.03
N THR A 21 6.55 -11.95 -8.94
CA THR A 21 5.94 -10.83 -8.23
C THR A 21 5.92 -9.59 -9.12
N GLY A 22 7.05 -9.22 -9.73
CA GLY A 22 7.10 -8.11 -10.69
C GLY A 22 6.25 -8.35 -11.94
N ARG A 23 6.15 -9.59 -12.42
CA ARG A 23 5.43 -9.92 -13.67
C ARG A 23 3.92 -10.07 -13.52
N TRP A 24 3.43 -10.50 -12.37
CA TRP A 24 2.00 -10.84 -12.19
C TRP A 24 1.35 -10.11 -11.03
N VAL A 25 2.01 -10.07 -9.87
CA VAL A 25 1.45 -9.45 -8.65
C VAL A 25 1.44 -7.95 -8.78
N LEU A 26 2.54 -7.33 -9.20
CA LEU A 26 2.65 -5.88 -9.32
C LEU A 26 1.65 -5.29 -10.35
N PRO A 27 1.56 -5.79 -11.60
CA PRO A 27 0.56 -5.28 -12.55
C PRO A 27 -0.88 -5.47 -12.07
N TRP A 28 -1.15 -6.59 -11.37
CA TRP A 28 -2.45 -6.82 -10.76
C TRP A 28 -2.71 -5.82 -9.62
N ALA A 29 -1.78 -5.63 -8.68
CA ALA A 29 -1.92 -4.69 -7.58
C ALA A 29 -2.15 -3.25 -8.08
N LEU A 30 -1.40 -2.85 -9.11
CA LEU A 30 -1.45 -1.52 -9.72
C LEU A 30 -2.67 -1.26 -10.60
N GLN A 31 -3.46 -2.28 -10.97
CA GLN A 31 -4.75 -2.06 -11.66
C GLN A 31 -4.64 -1.25 -12.98
N GLY A 32 -3.51 -1.37 -13.68
CA GLY A 32 -3.21 -0.60 -14.90
C GLY A 32 -2.75 0.85 -14.66
N VAL A 33 -2.53 1.24 -13.40
CA VAL A 33 -1.84 2.48 -13.04
C VAL A 33 -0.34 2.29 -13.24
N SER A 34 0.30 3.25 -13.92
CA SER A 34 1.75 3.37 -13.91
C SER A 34 2.15 4.39 -12.84
N PRO A 35 2.78 3.97 -11.73
CA PRO A 35 3.36 4.89 -10.75
C PRO A 35 4.32 5.85 -11.46
N ARG A 36 4.33 7.10 -11.01
CA ARG A 36 5.16 8.18 -11.57
C ARG A 36 5.52 9.16 -10.48
N GLY A 37 6.64 9.87 -10.65
CA GLY A 37 7.04 10.95 -9.75
C GLY A 37 7.29 10.44 -8.34
N ARG A 38 6.80 11.20 -7.34
CA ARG A 38 6.89 10.82 -5.93
C ARG A 38 5.79 9.82 -5.58
N VAL A 39 6.18 8.62 -5.20
CA VAL A 39 5.29 7.52 -4.82
C VAL A 39 5.36 7.33 -3.30
N LEU A 40 4.20 7.32 -2.64
CA LEU A 40 4.09 6.88 -1.26
C LEU A 40 3.50 5.47 -1.22
N GLU A 41 4.18 4.55 -0.55
CA GLU A 41 3.61 3.27 -0.14
C GLU A 41 3.25 3.32 1.36
N ILE A 42 1.96 3.21 1.67
CA ILE A 42 1.44 3.17 3.03
C ILE A 42 1.36 1.71 3.48
N GLY A 43 1.88 1.41 4.68
CA GLY A 43 1.94 0.05 5.22
C GLY A 43 2.78 -0.88 4.35
N GLY A 44 3.91 -0.38 3.84
CA GLY A 44 4.74 -1.10 2.87
C GLY A 44 5.53 -2.27 3.46
N GLY A 45 5.42 -2.50 4.77
CA GLY A 45 6.11 -3.56 5.47
C GLY A 45 7.61 -3.50 5.20
N GLY A 46 8.21 -4.64 4.82
CA GLY A 46 9.63 -4.73 4.47
C GLY A 46 10.00 -4.19 3.08
N GLY A 47 9.13 -3.40 2.41
CA GLY A 47 9.44 -2.70 1.16
C GLY A 47 9.51 -3.57 -0.10
N ALA A 48 8.85 -4.74 -0.10
CA ALA A 48 8.91 -5.67 -1.24
C ALA A 48 8.25 -5.09 -2.51
N MET A 49 7.08 -4.46 -2.38
CA MET A 49 6.35 -3.86 -3.50
C MET A 49 7.04 -2.58 -3.98
N ALA A 50 7.52 -1.72 -3.09
CA ALA A 50 8.39 -0.60 -3.42
C ALA A 50 9.61 -1.00 -4.28
N ALA A 51 10.34 -2.06 -3.90
CA ALA A 51 11.48 -2.54 -4.69
C ALA A 51 11.05 -2.97 -6.10
N GLN A 52 9.87 -3.59 -6.25
CA GLN A 52 9.33 -3.99 -7.55
C GLN A 52 8.90 -2.78 -8.38
N ILE A 53 8.29 -1.77 -7.77
CA ILE A 53 7.94 -0.49 -8.43
C ILE A 53 9.21 0.19 -8.95
N LEU A 54 10.24 0.33 -8.10
CA LEU A 54 11.52 0.95 -8.48
C LEU A 54 12.24 0.20 -9.61
N THR A 55 12.19 -1.13 -9.57
CA THR A 55 12.79 -2.00 -10.61
C THR A 55 12.04 -1.87 -11.93
N ALA A 56 10.71 -1.81 -11.91
CA ALA A 56 9.89 -1.69 -13.12
C ALA A 56 9.89 -0.28 -13.74
N SER A 57 10.30 0.73 -12.99
CA SER A 57 10.30 2.14 -13.42
C SER A 57 11.69 2.77 -13.27
N PRO A 58 12.69 2.37 -14.08
CA PRO A 58 14.04 2.93 -14.00
C PRO A 58 14.05 4.41 -14.42
N GLY A 59 14.26 5.33 -13.47
CA GLY A 59 14.54 6.75 -13.71
C GLY A 59 13.43 7.74 -13.34
N ASP A 60 12.16 7.33 -13.36
CA ASP A 60 11.02 8.26 -13.30
C ASP A 60 10.24 8.25 -11.97
N VAL A 61 10.72 7.46 -11.00
CA VAL A 61 10.01 7.21 -9.74
C VAL A 61 10.96 7.28 -8.54
N GLU A 62 10.53 8.01 -7.52
CA GLU A 62 11.06 8.00 -6.16
C GLU A 62 9.99 7.37 -5.25
N VAL A 63 10.35 6.40 -4.42
CA VAL A 63 9.41 5.72 -3.51
C VAL A 63 9.76 6.02 -2.06
N THR A 64 8.78 6.53 -1.32
CA THR A 64 8.79 6.58 0.14
C THR A 64 7.91 5.46 0.68
N VAL A 65 8.47 4.56 1.48
CA VAL A 65 7.74 3.51 2.20
C VAL A 65 7.49 3.96 3.62
N THR A 66 6.25 3.83 4.07
CA THR A 66 5.87 4.05 5.46
C THR A 66 5.29 2.80 6.08
N ASP A 67 5.60 2.59 7.35
CA ASP A 67 4.99 1.57 8.19
C ASP A 67 4.92 2.06 9.64
N PHE A 68 3.98 1.53 10.43
CA PHE A 68 3.87 1.86 11.84
C PHE A 68 4.93 1.12 12.68
N ASP A 69 5.37 -0.06 12.25
CA ASP A 69 6.36 -0.88 12.95
C ASP A 69 7.80 -0.49 12.55
N PRO A 70 8.61 0.03 13.50
CA PRO A 70 10.02 0.38 13.23
C PRO A 70 10.86 -0.80 12.72
N VAL A 71 10.52 -2.04 13.08
CA VAL A 71 11.23 -3.24 12.60
C VAL A 71 10.99 -3.44 11.11
N MET A 72 9.76 -3.22 10.64
CA MET A 72 9.41 -3.31 9.22
C MET A 72 10.07 -2.20 8.42
N VAL A 73 10.10 -0.98 8.96
CA VAL A 73 10.80 0.16 8.35
C VAL A 73 12.30 -0.11 8.21
N ALA A 74 12.96 -0.66 9.24
CA ALA A 74 14.37 -1.03 9.15
C ALA A 74 14.60 -2.10 8.06
N ALA A 75 13.74 -3.11 7.98
CA ALA A 75 13.81 -4.13 6.93
C ALA A 75 13.56 -3.56 5.52
N ALA A 76 12.68 -2.57 5.38
CA ALA A 76 12.46 -1.84 4.13
C ALA A 76 13.70 -1.03 3.74
N ALA A 77 14.30 -0.30 4.66
CA ALA A 77 15.53 0.46 4.41
C ALA A 77 16.65 -0.47 3.92
N ASP A 78 16.85 -1.61 4.57
CA ASP A 78 17.84 -2.61 4.17
C ASP A 78 17.56 -3.19 2.78
N ARG A 79 16.29 -3.49 2.46
CA ARG A 79 15.92 -3.98 1.10
C ARG A 79 16.16 -2.91 0.03
N LEU A 80 15.91 -1.65 0.36
CA LEU A 80 15.86 -0.55 -0.60
C LEU A 80 17.20 0.16 -0.79
N GLN A 81 18.22 -0.15 0.01
CA GLN A 81 19.55 0.47 -0.05
C GLN A 81 20.17 0.52 -1.47
N GLY A 82 19.89 -0.48 -2.31
CA GLY A 82 20.43 -0.58 -3.67
C GLY A 82 19.84 0.42 -4.67
N PHE A 83 18.76 1.13 -4.32
CA PHE A 83 18.10 2.12 -5.19
C PHE A 83 18.59 3.56 -4.96
N GLY A 84 19.50 3.78 -3.99
CA GLY A 84 20.07 5.10 -3.68
C GLY A 84 19.01 6.12 -3.28
N ASP A 85 19.17 7.36 -3.71
CA ASP A 85 18.30 8.50 -3.37
C ASP A 85 16.86 8.39 -3.91
N ARG A 86 16.53 7.30 -4.62
CA ARG A 86 15.19 7.04 -5.13
C ARG A 86 14.31 6.30 -4.13
N ALA A 87 14.85 5.85 -3.01
CA ALA A 87 14.11 5.02 -2.07
C ALA A 87 14.31 5.48 -0.62
N HIS A 88 13.20 5.70 0.06
CA HIS A 88 13.16 6.13 1.45
C HIS A 88 12.24 5.21 2.25
N ALA A 89 12.55 4.99 3.51
CA ALA A 89 11.70 4.27 4.45
C ALA A 89 11.63 5.04 5.77
N GLN A 90 10.43 5.24 6.30
CA GLN A 90 10.27 5.91 7.60
C GLN A 90 9.06 5.39 8.37
N VAL A 91 9.13 5.52 9.70
CA VAL A 91 8.00 5.21 10.57
C VAL A 91 6.92 6.28 10.40
N ALA A 92 5.68 5.87 10.17
CA ALA A 92 4.54 6.78 10.15
C ALA A 92 3.24 6.08 10.56
N ASP A 93 2.37 6.84 11.22
CA ASP A 93 0.97 6.47 11.41
C ASP A 93 0.18 6.83 10.15
N ALA A 94 -0.45 5.83 9.52
CA ALA A 94 -1.25 6.03 8.33
C ALA A 94 -2.42 7.01 8.55
N THR A 95 -2.89 7.17 9.78
CA THR A 95 -3.98 8.08 10.16
C THR A 95 -3.52 9.53 10.42
N ALA A 96 -2.22 9.77 10.42
CA ALA A 96 -1.60 11.09 10.60
C ALA A 96 -0.24 11.12 9.89
N LEU A 97 -0.25 11.13 8.56
CA LEU A 97 0.95 11.06 7.74
C LEU A 97 1.80 12.34 7.92
N PRO A 98 3.11 12.23 8.16
CA PRO A 98 4.01 13.36 8.41
C PRO A 98 4.47 14.03 7.10
N PHE A 99 3.53 14.28 6.19
CA PHE A 99 3.79 14.88 4.88
C PHE A 99 2.82 16.02 4.62
N ASP A 100 3.27 17.00 3.85
CA ASP A 100 2.45 18.13 3.41
C ASP A 100 1.38 17.68 2.39
N ASP A 101 0.34 18.50 2.28
CA ASP A 101 -0.71 18.33 1.28
C ASP A 101 -0.12 18.32 -0.13
N GLY A 102 -0.55 17.38 -0.97
CA GLY A 102 -0.15 17.37 -2.38
C GLY A 102 1.28 16.95 -2.67
N THR A 103 1.93 16.27 -1.72
CA THR A 103 3.31 15.78 -1.85
C THR A 103 3.47 14.66 -2.89
N PHE A 104 2.56 13.69 -2.98
CA PHE A 104 2.80 12.47 -3.76
C PHE A 104 1.97 12.39 -5.05
N ASP A 105 2.62 12.17 -6.17
CA ASP A 105 1.97 11.95 -7.47
C ASP A 105 1.20 10.62 -7.51
N THR A 106 1.67 9.62 -6.77
CA THR A 106 1.01 8.32 -6.61
C THR A 106 1.04 7.88 -5.15
N VAL A 107 -0.09 7.40 -4.63
CA VAL A 107 -0.15 6.74 -3.32
C VAL A 107 -0.63 5.31 -3.54
N VAL A 108 0.06 4.35 -2.93
CA VAL A 108 -0.27 2.94 -2.96
C VAL A 108 -0.47 2.37 -1.56
N SER A 109 -1.37 1.39 -1.44
CA SER A 109 -1.68 0.69 -0.19
C SER A 109 -2.08 -0.75 -0.51
N PHE A 110 -1.32 -1.73 -0.01
CA PHE A 110 -1.50 -3.14 -0.34
C PHE A 110 -1.60 -4.01 0.92
N ILE A 111 -2.78 -4.55 1.23
CA ILE A 111 -3.03 -5.47 2.35
C ILE A 111 -2.51 -4.89 3.68
N MET A 112 -3.00 -3.71 4.04
CA MET A 112 -2.58 -3.01 5.26
C MET A 112 -3.73 -2.31 6.01
N LEU A 113 -4.78 -1.87 5.32
CA LEU A 113 -5.90 -1.10 5.90
C LEU A 113 -6.66 -1.90 6.94
N HIS A 114 -6.73 -3.23 6.82
CA HIS A 114 -7.33 -4.05 7.88
C HIS A 114 -6.57 -4.00 9.22
N HIS A 115 -5.29 -3.59 9.23
CA HIS A 115 -4.53 -3.33 10.46
C HIS A 115 -4.77 -1.92 11.04
N VAL A 116 -5.47 -1.05 10.31
CA VAL A 116 -5.81 0.31 10.76
C VAL A 116 -7.26 0.33 11.20
N VAL A 117 -7.50 0.50 12.49
CA VAL A 117 -8.86 0.55 13.05
C VAL A 117 -9.67 1.67 12.40
N ASP A 118 -9.07 2.84 12.17
CA ASP A 118 -9.70 3.97 11.48
C ASP A 118 -9.20 4.10 10.04
N TRP A 119 -9.33 3.03 9.24
CA TRP A 119 -8.86 3.03 7.86
C TRP A 119 -9.47 4.16 7.01
N GLU A 120 -10.64 4.71 7.38
CA GLU A 120 -11.24 5.88 6.74
C GLU A 120 -10.30 7.08 6.81
N ARG A 121 -9.70 7.27 7.98
CA ARG A 121 -8.77 8.36 8.26
C ARG A 121 -7.46 8.16 7.52
N ALA A 122 -6.99 6.92 7.40
CA ALA A 122 -5.85 6.60 6.55
C ALA A 122 -6.10 6.93 5.07
N LEU A 123 -7.31 6.64 4.56
CA LEU A 123 -7.68 7.01 3.19
C LEU A 123 -7.85 8.53 3.01
N ALA A 124 -8.31 9.23 4.05
CA ALA A 124 -8.37 10.69 4.04
C ALA A 124 -6.96 11.31 3.98
N GLU A 125 -6.01 10.79 4.77
CA GLU A 125 -4.60 11.19 4.70
C GLU A 125 -3.97 10.86 3.35
N ALA A 126 -4.23 9.67 2.80
CA ALA A 126 -3.79 9.29 1.46
C ALA A 126 -4.30 10.27 0.39
N ALA A 127 -5.56 10.71 0.48
CA ALA A 127 -6.14 11.72 -0.42
C ALA A 127 -5.53 13.11 -0.21
N ARG A 128 -5.25 13.49 1.05
CA ARG A 128 -4.65 14.77 1.43
C ARG A 128 -3.23 14.94 0.86
N VAL A 129 -2.40 13.92 1.01
CA VAL A 129 -1.00 13.95 0.56
C VAL A 129 -0.85 13.74 -0.95
N LEU A 130 -1.89 13.28 -1.66
CA LEU A 130 -1.84 13.07 -3.10
C LEU A 130 -1.74 14.42 -3.85
N ALA A 131 -0.84 14.65 -4.80
CA ALA A 131 -0.83 15.87 -5.62
C ALA A 131 -2.15 16.05 -6.39
N PRO A 132 -2.55 17.28 -6.77
CA PRO A 132 -3.66 17.49 -7.71
C PRO A 132 -3.46 16.66 -8.99
N GLY A 133 -4.46 15.86 -9.36
CA GLY A 133 -4.37 14.92 -10.48
C GLY A 133 -3.51 13.68 -10.22
N GLY A 134 -2.97 13.50 -9.01
CA GLY A 134 -2.29 12.28 -8.56
C GLY A 134 -3.24 11.09 -8.47
N THR A 135 -2.67 9.88 -8.29
CA THR A 135 -3.43 8.63 -8.32
C THR A 135 -3.29 7.83 -7.02
N LEU A 136 -4.42 7.46 -6.42
CA LEU A 136 -4.49 6.48 -5.34
C LEU A 136 -4.83 5.10 -5.92
N VAL A 137 -4.09 4.06 -5.55
CA VAL A 137 -4.40 2.68 -5.94
C VAL A 137 -4.08 1.71 -4.81
N GLY A 138 -4.99 0.77 -4.55
CA GLY A 138 -4.75 -0.20 -3.50
C GLY A 138 -5.71 -1.37 -3.51
N TYR A 139 -5.45 -2.31 -2.61
CA TYR A 139 -6.35 -3.43 -2.36
C TYR A 139 -6.21 -3.91 -0.93
N ASP A 140 -7.30 -4.43 -0.37
CA ASP A 140 -7.34 -4.91 1.01
C ASP A 140 -8.29 -6.08 1.22
N LEU A 141 -8.22 -6.68 2.40
CA LEU A 141 -9.05 -7.81 2.81
C LEU A 141 -10.45 -7.34 3.22
N LEU A 142 -11.45 -7.96 2.63
CA LEU A 142 -12.81 -7.92 3.16
C LEU A 142 -12.91 -8.89 4.33
N GLY A 143 -13.79 -8.58 5.29
CA GLY A 143 -13.99 -9.35 6.52
C GLY A 143 -14.64 -10.73 6.33
N SER A 144 -14.06 -11.58 5.48
CA SER A 144 -14.44 -12.98 5.26
C SER A 144 -14.14 -13.83 6.51
N ALA A 145 -14.89 -14.91 6.72
CA ALA A 145 -14.71 -15.78 7.89
C ALA A 145 -13.27 -16.34 8.03
N PRO A 146 -12.58 -16.77 6.95
CA PRO A 146 -11.18 -17.20 7.03
C PRO A 146 -10.23 -16.07 7.43
N ALA A 147 -10.41 -14.85 6.91
CA ALA A 147 -9.57 -13.71 7.27
C ALA A 147 -9.73 -13.36 8.75
N ARG A 148 -10.97 -13.31 9.25
CA ARG A 148 -11.25 -13.06 10.67
C ARG A 148 -10.59 -14.10 11.59
N LEU A 149 -10.56 -15.37 11.19
CA LEU A 149 -9.94 -16.42 11.98
C LEU A 149 -8.40 -16.28 12.04
N LEU A 150 -7.76 -15.96 10.91
CA LEU A 150 -6.31 -15.76 10.85
C LEU A 150 -5.86 -14.60 11.75
N HIS A 151 -6.52 -13.45 11.65
CA HIS A 151 -6.14 -12.25 12.40
C HIS A 151 -6.59 -12.24 13.87
N HIS A 152 -7.60 -13.05 14.24
CA HIS A 152 -7.95 -13.25 15.65
C HIS A 152 -6.81 -13.89 16.45
N LEU A 153 -5.95 -14.67 15.81
CA LEU A 153 -4.79 -15.30 16.43
C LEU A 153 -3.59 -14.36 16.59
N GLU A 154 -3.57 -13.23 15.87
CA GLU A 154 -2.47 -12.26 15.90
C GLU A 154 -2.53 -11.31 17.10
N GLY A 155 -3.70 -11.17 17.74
CA GLY A 155 -3.88 -10.38 18.96
C GLY A 155 -3.77 -8.85 18.79
N ALA A 156 -3.53 -8.36 17.56
CA ALA A 156 -3.50 -6.94 17.23
C ALA A 156 -4.91 -6.40 16.89
N PRO A 157 -5.23 -5.15 17.25
CA PRO A 157 -6.45 -4.50 16.80
C PRO A 157 -6.49 -4.49 15.27
N HIS A 158 -7.59 -4.97 14.70
CA HIS A 158 -7.81 -4.98 13.26
C HIS A 158 -9.27 -4.67 12.98
N ARG A 159 -9.53 -3.98 11.87
CA ARG A 159 -10.89 -3.73 11.40
C ARG A 159 -10.94 -3.95 9.90
N PHE A 160 -11.56 -5.07 9.51
CA PHE A 160 -11.77 -5.35 8.11
C PHE A 160 -12.74 -4.35 7.49
N ILE A 161 -12.47 -4.02 6.23
CA ILE A 161 -13.42 -3.30 5.39
C ILE A 161 -14.62 -4.21 5.14
N THR A 162 -15.83 -3.70 5.35
CA THR A 162 -17.05 -4.44 5.00
C THR A 162 -17.45 -4.19 3.55
N ARG A 163 -18.14 -5.16 2.95
CA ARG A 163 -18.52 -5.08 1.54
C ARG A 163 -19.41 -3.86 1.30
N GLY A 164 -19.08 -3.06 0.29
CA GLY A 164 -19.83 -1.86 -0.07
C GLY A 164 -19.55 -0.62 0.78
N GLU A 165 -18.71 -0.72 1.82
CA GLU A 165 -18.36 0.41 2.70
C GLU A 165 -17.31 1.33 2.08
N LEU A 166 -16.39 0.77 1.31
CA LEU A 166 -15.25 1.50 0.77
C LEU A 166 -15.64 2.56 -0.27
N HIS A 167 -16.59 2.24 -1.15
CA HIS A 167 -16.94 3.14 -2.26
C HIS A 167 -17.58 4.46 -1.77
N PRO A 168 -18.62 4.45 -0.91
CA PRO A 168 -19.18 5.67 -0.34
C PRO A 168 -18.12 6.53 0.38
N HIS A 169 -17.20 5.89 1.10
CA HIS A 169 -16.15 6.60 1.81
C HIS A 169 -15.20 7.31 0.85
N LEU A 170 -14.63 6.59 -0.14
CA LEU A 170 -13.76 7.19 -1.15
C LEU A 170 -14.45 8.29 -1.95
N ALA A 171 -15.75 8.14 -2.24
CA ALA A 171 -16.54 9.15 -2.94
C ALA A 171 -16.82 10.42 -2.11
N SER A 172 -16.66 10.36 -0.78
CA SER A 172 -16.80 11.52 0.11
C SER A 172 -15.53 12.38 0.20
N LEU A 173 -14.39 11.83 -0.23
CA LEU A 173 -13.09 12.49 -0.23
C LEU A 173 -12.92 13.38 -1.48
N PRO A 174 -11.93 14.29 -1.54
CA PRO A 174 -11.63 15.11 -2.73
C PRO A 174 -11.01 14.30 -3.89
N LEU A 175 -11.65 13.19 -4.24
CA LEU A 175 -11.25 12.22 -5.24
C LEU A 175 -12.26 12.18 -6.39
N ALA A 176 -11.76 11.91 -7.59
CA ALA A 176 -12.49 11.70 -8.83
C ALA A 176 -12.18 10.29 -9.37
N ASP A 177 -12.98 9.84 -10.34
CA ASP A 177 -12.81 8.55 -11.03
C ASP A 177 -12.70 7.33 -10.08
N VAL A 178 -13.39 7.41 -8.93
CA VAL A 178 -13.39 6.36 -7.91
C VAL A 178 -13.91 5.06 -8.54
N THR A 179 -13.07 4.03 -8.50
CA THR A 179 -13.42 2.67 -8.90
C THR A 179 -13.17 1.75 -7.72
N VAL A 180 -14.17 0.96 -7.35
CA VAL A 180 -14.03 -0.12 -6.36
C VAL A 180 -14.51 -1.42 -6.99
N ARG A 181 -13.72 -2.49 -6.85
CA ARG A 181 -14.04 -3.83 -7.33
C ARG A 181 -13.84 -4.83 -6.21
N GLU A 182 -14.90 -5.53 -5.88
CA GLU A 182 -14.91 -6.48 -4.76
C GLU A 182 -15.12 -7.90 -5.28
N ASN A 183 -14.41 -8.85 -4.67
CA ASN A 183 -14.73 -10.27 -4.75
C ASN A 183 -15.09 -10.78 -3.33
N PRO A 184 -15.28 -12.09 -3.09
CA PRO A 184 -15.59 -12.59 -1.74
C PRO A 184 -14.51 -12.34 -0.66
N ILE A 185 -13.27 -12.04 -1.05
CA ILE A 185 -12.10 -12.01 -0.17
C ILE A 185 -11.46 -10.61 -0.12
N ILE A 186 -11.38 -9.94 -1.27
CA ILE A 186 -10.57 -8.74 -1.47
C ILE A 186 -11.44 -7.63 -2.07
N THR A 187 -11.15 -6.40 -1.63
CA THR A 187 -11.56 -5.17 -2.31
C THR A 187 -10.35 -4.55 -2.99
N ARG A 188 -10.51 -4.09 -4.23
CA ARG A 188 -9.51 -3.35 -5.00
C ARG A 188 -10.08 -1.98 -5.31
N PHE A 189 -9.30 -0.94 -5.14
CA PHE A 189 -9.73 0.43 -5.37
C PHE A 189 -8.69 1.23 -6.12
N ARG A 190 -9.19 2.24 -6.84
CA ARG A 190 -8.39 3.30 -7.44
C ARG A 190 -9.19 4.59 -7.48
N ALA A 191 -8.50 5.72 -7.42
CA ALA A 191 -9.10 7.04 -7.57
C ALA A 191 -8.03 8.05 -8.01
N ARG A 192 -8.46 9.23 -8.44
CA ARG A 192 -7.57 10.37 -8.72
C ARG A 192 -7.89 11.53 -7.80
N ARG A 193 -6.91 12.32 -7.35
CA ARG A 193 -7.24 13.59 -6.66
C ARG A 193 -7.82 14.57 -7.67
N GLY A 194 -8.95 15.18 -7.32
CA GLY A 194 -9.54 16.23 -8.14
C GLY A 194 -8.53 17.35 -8.40
N GLY A 195 -8.46 17.85 -9.63
CA GLY A 195 -7.75 19.10 -9.90
C GLY A 195 -8.51 20.22 -9.21
N GLY A 196 -7.91 20.85 -8.19
CA GLY A 196 -8.47 22.08 -7.62
C GLY A 196 -8.69 23.08 -8.75
N ARG A 197 -9.85 23.75 -8.73
CA ARG A 197 -10.12 24.89 -9.61
C ARG A 197 -9.21 26.06 -9.25
#